data_AF-A0A415UA27-F1
#
_entry.id   AF-A0A415UA27-F1
#
_cell.length_a   1.000
_cell.length_b   1.000
_cell.length_c   1.000
_cell.angle_alpha   90.00
_cell.angle_beta   90.00
_cell.angle_gamma   90.00
#
_symmetry.space_group_name_H-M   'P 1'
#
loop_
_entity.id
_entity.type
_entity.pdbx_description
1 polymer ?
#
loop_
_entity_poly.entity_id
_entity_poly.type
_entity_poly.pdbx_seq_one_letter_code
_entity_poly.pdbx_strand_id
1 'polypeptide(L)'
;MKFVKILINNIFIPFATFLFILVGVFAALLSAIIEFAVLKELFTSEYQEFIPSFLIALALVLLLEYSKLYLHYLLGRWKHKPDSNSAKYMKKVRIIVSIPIAISFVCTVIFSVTTLDKASYNENAFQTEKARIENQLKTDIQDGKAALDAEQTARLEPYRQAMETANAEIANFNSGNTSYKKSKNKLDALLAQAESATQNFNTMESSLATEYSSKKTELENQYRVNAEAEIAALTDNADTSNATAYDNKVLSHFLEVIWSIVFHHSSYPRIVYLGICIVFALILSLFLEAIISFSSHFMSIPLDSIVTPEDIESEKLKTWCDQCIILGIKTACAITIYLFFMLATSEKIQENNFLLGMAACFISIYISQKYILNSTEESTATNNFTADCYNTIRDSILQGVLALIGYILLGFLFGQTALDLGWPTIAIGLGSSLSSCINELPQKILNDHPA
;
A
#
# COMPACT_ATOMS: atom_id res chain seq x y z
N MET A 1 18.53 -20.92 43.71
CA MET A 1 17.05 -20.83 43.77
C MET A 1 16.56 -19.44 44.18
N LYS A 2 17.02 -18.84 45.30
CA LYS A 2 16.60 -17.47 45.70
C LYS A 2 16.82 -16.39 44.62
N PHE A 3 18.01 -16.34 44.02
CA PHE A 3 18.31 -15.38 42.94
C PHE A 3 17.42 -15.54 41.70
N VAL A 4 17.15 -16.79 41.28
CA VAL A 4 16.25 -17.07 40.15
C VAL A 4 14.82 -16.63 40.46
N LYS A 5 14.35 -16.85 41.70
CA LYS A 5 13.04 -16.41 42.17
C LYS A 5 12.91 -14.88 42.19
N ILE A 6 13.95 -14.18 42.66
CA ILE A 6 14.05 -12.72 42.61
C ILE A 6 13.98 -12.21 41.16
N LEU A 7 14.74 -12.79 40.23
CA LEU A 7 14.69 -12.40 38.82
C LEU A 7 13.30 -12.63 38.20
N ILE A 8 12.68 -13.78 38.48
CA ILE A 8 11.35 -14.10 37.94
C ILE A 8 10.30 -13.11 38.46
N ASN A 9 10.22 -12.95 39.79
CA ASN A 9 9.15 -12.17 40.41
C ASN A 9 9.32 -10.66 40.24
N ASN A 10 10.57 -10.17 40.27
CA ASN A 10 10.83 -8.73 40.26
C ASN A 10 11.23 -8.20 38.87
N ILE A 11 11.64 -9.03 37.90
CA ILE A 11 11.99 -8.55 36.55
C ILE A 11 11.10 -9.18 35.47
N PHE A 12 11.07 -10.51 35.37
CA PHE A 12 10.40 -11.18 34.25
C PHE A 12 8.88 -11.05 34.30
N ILE A 13 8.24 -11.19 35.46
CA ILE A 13 6.78 -11.05 35.58
C ILE A 13 6.32 -9.62 35.25
N PRO A 14 6.90 -8.55 35.85
CA PRO A 14 6.55 -7.17 35.47
C PRO A 14 6.80 -6.87 33.99
N PHE A 15 7.95 -7.32 33.45
CA PHE A 15 8.26 -7.11 32.04
C PHE A 15 7.30 -7.86 31.10
N ALA A 16 6.98 -9.13 31.40
CA ALA A 16 6.01 -9.92 30.61
C ALA A 16 4.60 -9.34 30.69
N THR A 17 4.19 -8.86 31.87
CA THR A 17 2.92 -8.14 32.09
C THR A 17 2.85 -6.90 31.19
N PHE A 18 3.94 -6.11 31.15
CA PHE A 18 4.04 -4.96 30.28
C PHE A 18 3.99 -5.33 28.79
N LEU A 19 4.77 -6.32 28.36
CA LEU A 19 4.78 -6.80 26.99
C LEU A 19 3.38 -7.27 26.54
N PHE A 20 2.66 -7.95 27.43
CA PHE A 20 1.30 -8.39 27.15
C PHE A 20 0.33 -7.21 26.93
N ILE A 21 0.45 -6.14 27.74
CA ILE A 21 -0.30 -4.90 27.51
C ILE A 21 0.10 -4.27 26.16
N LEU A 22 1.39 -4.21 25.87
CA LEU A 22 1.94 -3.64 24.64
C LEU A 22 1.44 -4.37 23.38
N VAL A 23 1.33 -5.70 23.43
CA VAL A 23 0.75 -6.51 22.34
C VAL A 23 -0.71 -6.13 22.09
N GLY A 24 -1.49 -5.85 23.15
CA GLY A 24 -2.85 -5.33 23.02
C GLY A 24 -2.93 -3.96 22.36
N VAL A 25 -2.05 -3.04 22.75
CA VAL A 25 -1.95 -1.71 22.13
C VAL A 25 -1.56 -1.84 20.66
N PHE A 26 -0.63 -2.73 20.32
CA PHE A 26 -0.22 -2.97 18.94
C PHE A 26 -1.37 -3.56 18.10
N ALA A 27 -2.14 -4.50 18.64
CA ALA A 27 -3.33 -5.04 17.98
C ALA A 27 -4.39 -3.95 17.74
N ALA A 28 -4.60 -3.05 18.70
CA ALA A 28 -5.48 -1.89 18.55
C ALA A 28 -4.97 -0.92 17.47
N LEU A 29 -3.66 -0.65 17.42
CA LEU A 29 -3.07 0.17 16.36
C LEU A 29 -3.21 -0.48 14.98
N LEU A 30 -3.03 -1.79 14.87
CA LEU A 30 -3.19 -2.50 13.60
C LEU A 30 -4.66 -2.48 13.14
N SER A 31 -5.60 -2.70 14.07
CA SER A 31 -7.04 -2.51 13.83
C SER A 31 -7.33 -1.07 13.35
N ALA A 32 -6.73 -0.07 14.00
CA ALA A 32 -6.88 1.34 13.65
C ALA A 32 -6.42 1.64 12.22
N ILE A 33 -5.28 1.08 11.80
CA ILE A 33 -4.74 1.25 10.45
C ILE A 33 -5.70 0.65 9.41
N ILE A 34 -6.24 -0.54 9.69
CA ILE A 34 -7.22 -1.21 8.82
C ILE A 34 -8.48 -0.35 8.68
N GLU A 35 -9.05 0.10 9.80
CA GLU A 35 -10.22 0.99 9.80
C GLU A 35 -9.93 2.30 9.07
N PHE A 36 -8.77 2.90 9.31
CA PHE A 36 -8.37 4.16 8.68
C PHE A 36 -8.26 4.00 7.17
N ALA A 37 -7.63 2.94 6.67
CA ALA A 37 -7.48 2.67 5.24
C ALA A 37 -8.86 2.57 4.55
N VAL A 38 -9.80 1.86 5.16
CA VAL A 38 -11.15 1.67 4.61
C VAL A 38 -11.97 2.95 4.70
N LEU A 39 -12.01 3.60 5.86
CA LEU A 39 -12.83 4.80 6.06
C LEU A 39 -12.32 5.98 5.24
N LYS A 40 -11.00 6.14 5.09
CA LYS A 40 -10.42 7.18 4.24
C LYS A 40 -10.91 7.03 2.81
N GLU A 41 -10.87 5.82 2.26
CA GLU A 41 -11.32 5.55 0.89
C GLU A 41 -12.85 5.72 0.78
N LEU A 42 -13.61 5.22 1.75
CA LEU A 42 -15.07 5.33 1.79
C LEU A 42 -15.57 6.79 1.81
N PHE A 43 -14.83 7.68 2.47
CA PHE A 43 -15.13 9.12 2.52
C PHE A 43 -14.36 9.92 1.46
N THR A 44 -13.65 9.28 0.54
CA THR A 44 -13.03 10.00 -0.58
C THR A 44 -14.09 10.17 -1.67
N SER A 45 -14.46 11.43 -1.94
CA SER A 45 -15.51 11.79 -2.89
C SER A 45 -15.17 13.11 -3.57
N GLU A 46 -15.49 13.21 -4.87
CA GLU A 46 -15.34 14.44 -5.65
C GLU A 46 -16.21 15.60 -5.10
N TYR A 47 -17.26 15.28 -4.35
CA TYR A 47 -18.20 16.26 -3.78
C TYR A 47 -17.83 16.74 -2.37
N GLN A 48 -16.72 16.27 -1.81
CA GLN A 48 -16.33 16.57 -0.43
C GLN A 48 -15.32 17.72 -0.38
N GLU A 49 -15.82 18.97 -0.38
CA GLU A 49 -14.98 20.17 -0.41
C GLU A 49 -14.60 20.71 0.99
N PHE A 50 -15.37 20.40 2.05
CA PHE A 50 -15.25 21.13 3.32
C PHE A 50 -14.37 20.46 4.38
N ILE A 51 -14.38 19.13 4.49
CA ILE A 51 -13.57 18.39 5.47
C ILE A 51 -12.77 17.31 4.74
N PRO A 52 -11.42 17.29 4.82
CA PRO A 52 -10.63 16.26 4.18
C PRO A 52 -11.01 14.85 4.67
N SER A 53 -11.13 13.88 3.76
CA SER A 53 -11.47 12.47 4.07
C SER A 53 -10.55 11.86 5.12
N PHE A 54 -9.25 12.20 5.06
CA PHE A 54 -8.25 11.87 6.07
C PHE A 54 -8.68 12.25 7.49
N LEU A 55 -9.21 13.46 7.68
CA LEU A 55 -9.53 13.99 9.01
C LEU A 55 -10.79 13.33 9.58
N ILE A 56 -11.77 13.03 8.72
CA ILE A 56 -12.97 12.27 9.11
C ILE A 56 -12.58 10.85 9.52
N ALA A 57 -11.80 10.15 8.69
CA ALA A 57 -11.35 8.80 8.97
C ALA A 57 -10.56 8.75 10.29
N LEU A 58 -9.61 9.66 10.49
CA LEU A 58 -8.82 9.74 11.72
C LEU A 58 -9.71 9.95 12.96
N ALA A 59 -10.65 10.89 12.91
CA ALA A 59 -11.54 11.18 14.03
C ALA A 59 -12.42 9.98 14.40
N LEU A 60 -12.97 9.29 13.40
CA LEU A 60 -13.78 8.09 13.61
C LEU A 60 -12.98 6.94 14.19
N VAL A 61 -11.79 6.67 13.64
CA VAL A 61 -10.89 5.60 14.13
C VAL A 61 -10.50 5.85 15.58
N LEU A 62 -10.12 7.08 15.93
CA LEU A 62 -9.79 7.43 17.31
C LEU A 62 -10.98 7.17 18.24
N LEU A 63 -12.20 7.52 17.83
CA LEU A 63 -13.41 7.29 18.61
C LEU A 63 -13.70 5.79 18.76
N LEU A 64 -13.56 5.00 17.69
CA LEU A 64 -13.82 3.56 17.68
C LEU A 64 -12.82 2.80 18.56
N GLU A 65 -11.53 3.01 18.35
CA GLU A 65 -10.46 2.31 19.07
C GLU A 65 -10.43 2.69 20.56
N TYR A 66 -10.57 3.98 20.87
CA TYR A 66 -10.66 4.42 22.26
C TYR A 66 -11.88 3.81 22.96
N SER A 67 -13.04 3.78 22.29
CA SER A 67 -14.26 3.18 22.83
C SER A 67 -14.07 1.68 23.09
N LYS A 68 -13.45 0.92 22.16
CA LYS A 68 -13.16 -0.52 22.36
C LYS A 68 -12.28 -0.74 23.59
N LEU A 69 -11.12 -0.06 23.65
CA LEU A 69 -10.17 -0.18 24.77
C LEU A 69 -10.84 0.13 26.11
N TYR A 70 -11.55 1.25 26.19
CA TYR A 70 -12.20 1.70 27.42
C TYR A 70 -13.32 0.76 27.87
N LEU A 71 -14.18 0.33 26.95
CA LEU A 71 -15.31 -0.54 27.27
C LEU A 71 -14.85 -1.96 27.68
N HIS A 72 -13.80 -2.51 27.05
CA HIS A 72 -13.19 -3.78 27.49
C HIS A 72 -12.55 -3.66 28.87
N TYR A 73 -11.86 -2.55 29.13
CA TYR A 73 -11.32 -2.27 30.46
C TYR A 73 -12.43 -2.23 31.53
N LEU A 74 -13.56 -1.54 31.26
CA LEU A 74 -14.70 -1.50 32.18
C LEU A 74 -15.31 -2.89 32.43
N LEU A 75 -15.45 -3.70 31.37
CA LEU A 75 -15.95 -5.07 31.49
C LEU A 75 -15.03 -5.96 32.33
N GLY A 76 -13.71 -5.81 32.18
CA GLY A 76 -12.73 -6.50 33.01
C GLY A 76 -12.83 -6.08 34.48
N ARG A 77 -12.90 -4.78 34.75
CA ARG A 77 -12.97 -4.23 36.10
C ARG A 77 -14.19 -4.75 36.86
N TRP A 78 -15.33 -4.83 36.18
CA TRP A 78 -16.55 -5.36 36.77
C TRP A 78 -16.46 -6.85 37.11
N LYS A 79 -15.83 -7.67 36.27
CA LYS A 79 -15.61 -9.10 36.59
C LYS A 79 -14.80 -9.27 37.87
N HIS A 80 -13.88 -8.35 38.15
CA HIS A 80 -13.01 -8.41 39.32
C HIS A 80 -13.67 -7.81 40.59
N LYS A 81 -14.50 -6.77 40.44
CA LYS A 81 -15.24 -6.15 41.55
C LYS A 81 -16.73 -6.00 41.17
N PRO A 82 -17.52 -7.09 41.24
CA PRO A 82 -18.94 -7.03 40.89
C PRO A 82 -19.74 -6.29 41.96
N ASP A 83 -20.38 -5.18 41.59
CA ASP A 83 -21.37 -4.48 42.41
C ASP A 83 -22.79 -4.81 41.90
N SER A 84 -23.70 -5.20 42.79
CA SER A 84 -25.10 -5.49 42.48
C SER A 84 -25.83 -4.34 41.77
N ASN A 85 -25.48 -3.09 42.05
CA ASN A 85 -26.08 -1.93 41.38
C ASN A 85 -25.58 -1.73 39.94
N SER A 86 -24.37 -2.22 39.64
CA SER A 86 -23.71 -2.06 38.34
C SER A 86 -24.09 -3.13 37.31
N ALA A 87 -24.73 -4.23 37.71
CA ALA A 87 -25.05 -5.36 36.82
C ALA A 87 -25.93 -4.96 35.62
N LYS A 88 -26.93 -4.09 35.84
CA LYS A 88 -27.81 -3.58 34.77
C LYS A 88 -27.05 -2.67 33.79
N TYR A 89 -26.11 -1.88 34.30
CA TYR A 89 -25.24 -1.01 33.50
C TYR A 89 -24.25 -1.84 32.67
N MET A 90 -23.67 -2.90 33.24
CA MET A 90 -22.72 -3.78 32.55
C MET A 90 -23.33 -4.63 31.44
N LYS A 91 -24.61 -5.02 31.58
CA LYS A 91 -25.35 -5.63 30.47
C LYS A 91 -25.48 -4.67 29.28
N LYS A 92 -25.63 -3.37 29.53
CA LYS A 92 -25.63 -2.34 28.47
C LYS A 92 -24.24 -2.11 27.89
N VAL A 93 -23.19 -2.03 28.72
CA VAL A 93 -21.79 -1.90 28.26
C VAL A 93 -21.40 -3.01 27.29
N ARG A 94 -21.80 -4.27 27.57
CA ARG A 94 -21.55 -5.41 26.68
C ARG A 94 -22.22 -5.25 25.30
N ILE A 95 -23.39 -4.63 25.24
CA ILE A 95 -24.08 -4.33 23.97
C ILE A 95 -23.39 -3.15 23.27
N ILE A 96 -23.01 -2.11 24.02
CA ILE A 96 -22.36 -0.92 23.45
C ILE A 96 -21.00 -1.31 22.85
N VAL A 97 -20.22 -2.18 23.48
CA VAL A 97 -18.91 -2.60 22.93
C VAL A 97 -19.04 -3.39 21.63
N SER A 98 -20.15 -4.10 21.40
CA SER A 98 -20.35 -4.82 20.14
C SER A 98 -20.52 -3.90 18.92
N ILE A 99 -20.88 -2.63 19.11
CA ILE A 99 -21.06 -1.67 18.01
C ILE A 99 -19.72 -1.34 17.34
N PRO A 100 -18.70 -0.80 18.04
CA PRO A 100 -17.42 -0.53 17.40
C PRO A 100 -16.77 -1.83 16.90
N ILE A 101 -16.90 -2.96 17.62
CA ILE A 101 -16.40 -4.26 17.15
C ILE A 101 -17.03 -4.64 15.80
N ALA A 102 -18.34 -4.47 15.63
CA ALA A 102 -19.01 -4.76 14.36
C ALA A 102 -18.52 -3.84 13.23
N ILE A 103 -18.24 -2.57 13.52
CA ILE A 103 -17.68 -1.64 12.53
C ILE A 103 -16.25 -2.03 12.15
N SER A 104 -15.40 -2.35 13.13
CA SER A 104 -14.03 -2.87 12.93
C SER A 104 -14.03 -4.15 12.10
N PHE A 105 -15.00 -5.02 12.37
CA PHE A 105 -15.22 -6.25 11.64
C PHE A 105 -15.54 -5.99 10.17
N VAL A 106 -16.51 -5.12 9.89
CA VAL A 106 -16.85 -4.73 8.51
C VAL A 106 -15.64 -4.12 7.80
N CYS A 107 -14.90 -3.22 8.47
CA CYS A 107 -13.68 -2.65 7.90
C CYS A 107 -12.62 -3.73 7.60
N THR A 108 -12.44 -4.70 8.50
CA THR A 108 -11.47 -5.79 8.29
C THR A 108 -11.86 -6.67 7.10
N VAL A 109 -13.16 -6.96 6.94
CA VAL A 109 -13.67 -7.72 5.78
C VAL A 109 -13.45 -6.94 4.48
N ILE A 110 -13.84 -5.66 4.44
CA ILE A 110 -13.63 -4.80 3.25
C ILE A 110 -12.14 -4.74 2.92
N PHE A 111 -11.30 -4.42 3.91
CA PHE A 111 -9.86 -4.32 3.72
C PHE A 111 -9.26 -5.62 3.19
N SER A 112 -9.59 -6.75 3.81
CA SER A 112 -9.02 -8.05 3.43
C SER A 112 -9.49 -8.48 2.06
N VAL A 113 -10.76 -8.28 1.72
CA VAL A 113 -11.28 -8.58 0.38
C VAL A 113 -10.61 -7.68 -0.65
N THR A 114 -10.55 -6.37 -0.44
CA THR A 114 -9.89 -5.44 -1.38
C THR A 114 -8.38 -5.70 -1.52
N THR A 115 -7.72 -6.20 -0.48
CA THR A 115 -6.28 -6.50 -0.50
C THR A 115 -5.98 -7.88 -1.10
N LEU A 116 -6.87 -8.86 -0.94
CA LEU A 116 -6.66 -10.24 -1.38
C LEU A 116 -7.33 -10.54 -2.73
N ASP A 117 -8.51 -9.99 -3.01
CA ASP A 117 -9.13 -10.04 -4.35
C ASP A 117 -8.35 -9.09 -5.26
N LYS A 118 -7.94 -9.60 -6.43
CA LYS A 118 -7.10 -8.85 -7.36
C LYS A 118 -5.78 -8.34 -6.75
N ALA A 119 -5.21 -9.03 -5.75
CA ALA A 119 -3.95 -8.64 -5.09
C ALA A 119 -2.75 -8.45 -6.05
N SER A 120 -2.74 -9.17 -7.17
CA SER A 120 -1.71 -9.06 -8.22
C SER A 120 -2.09 -8.07 -9.32
N TYR A 121 -3.24 -7.40 -9.23
CA TYR A 121 -3.66 -6.37 -10.18
C TYR A 121 -2.74 -5.16 -10.07
N ASN A 122 -2.13 -4.82 -11.20
CA ASN A 122 -1.24 -3.68 -11.32
C ASN A 122 -1.82 -2.75 -12.39
N GLU A 123 -2.47 -1.68 -11.93
CA GLU A 123 -3.04 -0.65 -12.79
C GLU A 123 -2.01 -0.09 -13.78
N ASN A 124 -0.76 0.11 -13.35
CA ASN A 124 0.30 0.61 -14.23
C ASN A 124 0.63 -0.39 -15.34
N ALA A 125 0.64 -1.70 -15.04
CA ALA A 125 0.87 -2.73 -16.05
C ALA A 125 -0.30 -2.78 -17.04
N PHE A 126 -1.54 -2.67 -16.57
CA PHE A 126 -2.73 -2.59 -17.41
C PHE A 126 -2.68 -1.36 -18.34
N GLN A 127 -2.40 -0.17 -17.80
CA GLN A 127 -2.29 1.05 -18.60
C GLN A 127 -1.12 1.00 -19.59
N THR A 128 0.00 0.35 -19.21
CA THR A 128 1.13 0.13 -20.12
C THR A 128 0.73 -0.75 -21.30
N GLU A 129 0.01 -1.84 -21.03
CA GLU A 129 -0.43 -2.77 -22.08
C GLU A 129 -1.51 -2.15 -22.99
N LYS A 130 -2.45 -1.40 -22.41
CA LYS A 130 -3.43 -0.61 -23.17
C LYS A 130 -2.73 0.40 -24.08
N ALA A 131 -1.75 1.13 -23.55
CA ALA A 131 -0.97 2.08 -24.35
C ALA A 131 -0.16 1.38 -25.45
N ARG A 132 0.34 0.16 -25.21
CA ARG A 132 1.01 -0.67 -26.22
C ARG A 132 0.05 -0.98 -27.37
N ILE A 133 -1.17 -1.44 -27.08
CA ILE A 133 -2.19 -1.75 -28.09
C ILE A 133 -2.58 -0.48 -28.88
N GLU A 134 -2.81 0.64 -28.20
CA GLU A 134 -3.14 1.92 -28.86
C GLU A 134 -2.02 2.44 -29.76
N ASN A 135 -0.76 2.24 -29.37
CA ASN A 135 0.39 2.60 -30.20
C ASN A 135 0.56 1.65 -31.39
N GLN A 136 0.28 0.36 -31.21
CA GLN A 136 0.28 -0.60 -32.30
C GLN A 136 -0.81 -0.26 -33.34
N LEU A 137 -2.03 0.07 -32.88
CA LEU A 137 -3.13 0.50 -33.73
C LEU A 137 -2.76 1.68 -34.64
N LYS A 138 -2.07 2.70 -34.11
CA LYS A 138 -1.60 3.85 -34.91
C LYS A 138 -0.63 3.41 -36.01
N THR A 139 0.28 2.50 -35.66
CA THR A 139 1.28 1.97 -36.60
C THR A 139 0.61 1.15 -37.70
N ASP A 140 -0.29 0.23 -37.33
CA ASP A 140 -0.99 -0.64 -38.28
C ASP A 140 -1.89 0.15 -39.25
N ILE A 141 -2.57 1.20 -38.76
CA ILE A 141 -3.35 2.12 -39.61
C ILE A 141 -2.44 2.87 -40.58
N GLN A 142 -1.30 3.38 -40.10
CA GLN A 142 -0.35 4.13 -40.93
C GLN A 142 0.23 3.24 -42.03
N ASP A 143 0.71 2.05 -41.67
CA ASP A 143 1.32 1.10 -42.61
C ASP A 143 0.29 0.58 -43.62
N GLY A 144 -0.93 0.26 -43.16
CA GLY A 144 -2.01 -0.16 -44.03
C GLY A 144 -2.47 0.93 -45.01
N LYS A 145 -2.54 2.20 -44.57
CA LYS A 145 -2.84 3.32 -45.47
C LYS A 145 -1.72 3.55 -46.48
N ALA A 146 -0.46 3.46 -46.07
CA ALA A 146 0.69 3.59 -46.95
C ALA A 146 0.74 2.47 -48.02
N ALA A 147 0.40 1.23 -47.65
CA ALA A 147 0.29 0.13 -48.59
C ALA A 147 -0.82 0.36 -49.63
N LEU A 148 -1.98 0.87 -49.20
CA LEU A 148 -3.08 1.24 -50.09
C LEU A 148 -2.70 2.40 -51.04
N ASP A 149 -1.94 3.40 -50.56
CA ASP A 149 -1.42 4.49 -51.39
C ASP A 149 -0.44 4.00 -52.47
N ALA A 150 0.43 3.05 -52.11
CA ALA A 150 1.34 2.42 -53.06
C ALA A 150 0.58 1.61 -54.11
N GLU A 151 -0.46 0.86 -53.71
CA GLU A 151 -1.32 0.09 -54.62
C GLU A 151 -2.09 1.01 -55.58
N GLN A 152 -2.64 2.12 -55.08
CA GLN A 152 -3.32 3.13 -55.89
C GLN A 152 -2.37 3.72 -56.94
N THR A 153 -1.16 4.09 -56.53
CA THR A 153 -0.13 4.64 -57.42
C THR A 153 0.25 3.63 -58.51
N ALA A 154 0.44 2.36 -58.14
CA ALA A 154 0.77 1.30 -59.10
C ALA A 154 -0.35 1.05 -60.12
N ARG A 155 -1.63 1.15 -59.72
CA ARG A 155 -2.77 1.02 -60.63
C ARG A 155 -2.96 2.23 -61.55
N LEU A 156 -2.56 3.42 -61.11
CA LEU A 156 -2.64 4.65 -61.91
C LEU A 156 -1.51 4.74 -62.97
N GLU A 157 -0.36 4.11 -62.70
CA GLU A 157 0.83 4.17 -63.53
C GLU A 157 0.63 3.90 -65.04
N PRO A 158 -0.06 2.83 -65.48
CA PRO A 158 -0.25 2.58 -66.91
C PRO A 158 -1.03 3.71 -67.62
N TYR A 159 -1.97 4.36 -66.93
CA TYR A 159 -2.74 5.48 -67.47
C TYR A 159 -1.90 6.75 -67.57
N ARG A 160 -1.04 6.98 -66.57
CA ARG A 160 -0.05 8.07 -66.59
C ARG A 160 0.91 7.90 -67.76
N GLN A 161 1.49 6.72 -67.93
CA GLN A 161 2.40 6.41 -69.04
C GLN A 161 1.73 6.57 -70.42
N ALA A 162 0.47 6.13 -70.56
CA ALA A 162 -0.29 6.29 -71.80
C ALA A 162 -0.53 7.77 -72.15
N MET A 163 -0.88 8.59 -71.14
CA MET A 163 -1.05 10.03 -71.30
C MET A 163 0.26 10.72 -71.68
N GLU A 164 1.35 10.42 -70.96
CA GLU A 164 2.68 10.99 -71.24
C GLU A 164 3.18 10.60 -72.64
N THR A 165 2.97 9.35 -73.06
CA THR A 165 3.34 8.86 -74.39
C THR A 165 2.56 9.60 -75.49
N ALA A 166 1.23 9.72 -75.35
CA ALA A 166 0.40 10.42 -76.33
C ALA A 166 0.78 11.90 -76.44
N ASN A 167 1.11 12.55 -75.32
CA ASN A 167 1.58 13.94 -75.31
C ASN A 167 2.98 14.09 -75.95
N ALA A 168 3.88 13.13 -75.74
CA ALA A 168 5.19 13.11 -76.38
C ALA A 168 5.10 12.88 -77.90
N GLU A 169 4.15 12.06 -78.37
CA GLU A 169 3.88 11.86 -79.80
C GLU A 169 3.42 13.16 -80.49
N ILE A 170 2.64 14.01 -79.80
CA ILE A 170 2.29 15.35 -80.26
C ILE A 170 3.53 16.25 -80.32
N ALA A 171 4.32 16.31 -79.24
CA ALA A 171 5.49 17.18 -79.16
C ALA A 171 6.55 16.88 -80.22
N ASN A 172 6.67 15.60 -80.61
CA ASN A 172 7.65 15.13 -81.60
C ASN A 172 7.11 15.11 -83.05
N PHE A 173 5.89 15.60 -83.29
CA PHE A 173 5.31 15.61 -84.63
C PHE A 173 6.08 16.55 -85.59
N ASN A 174 6.59 16.00 -86.69
CA ASN A 174 7.25 16.74 -87.76
C ASN A 174 6.56 16.49 -89.10
N SER A 175 6.25 17.55 -89.85
CA SER A 175 5.54 17.50 -91.13
C SER A 175 6.41 17.15 -92.34
N GLY A 176 7.72 16.92 -92.15
CA GLY A 176 8.72 16.73 -93.21
C GLY A 176 8.27 15.89 -94.41
N ASN A 177 8.33 16.49 -95.60
CA ASN A 177 8.02 15.90 -96.92
C ASN A 177 6.62 15.30 -97.12
N THR A 178 5.63 15.61 -96.28
CA THR A 178 4.23 15.20 -96.48
C THR A 178 3.35 16.35 -96.97
N SER A 179 2.30 16.03 -97.73
CA SER A 179 1.34 17.06 -98.19
C SER A 179 0.56 17.61 -97.01
N TYR A 180 0.25 18.91 -97.04
CA TYR A 180 -0.49 19.63 -96.00
C TYR A 180 -1.70 18.86 -95.46
N LYS A 181 -2.51 18.27 -96.35
CA LYS A 181 -3.70 17.49 -96.00
C LYS A 181 -3.37 16.23 -95.18
N LYS A 182 -2.28 15.53 -95.50
CA LYS A 182 -1.83 14.34 -94.74
C LYS A 182 -1.26 14.72 -93.38
N SER A 183 -0.47 15.79 -93.31
CA SER A 183 0.10 16.28 -92.04
C SER A 183 -1.00 16.76 -91.09
N LYS A 184 -2.00 17.50 -91.60
CA LYS A 184 -3.16 17.95 -90.83
C LYS A 184 -3.97 16.78 -90.26
N ASN A 185 -4.36 15.82 -91.09
CA ASN A 185 -5.12 14.65 -90.63
C ASN A 185 -4.37 13.83 -89.56
N LYS A 186 -3.03 13.76 -89.65
CA LYS A 186 -2.23 13.04 -88.66
C LYS A 186 -2.11 13.81 -87.35
N LEU A 187 -1.96 15.13 -87.40
CA LEU A 187 -1.98 15.98 -86.20
C LEU A 187 -3.35 15.92 -85.50
N ASP A 188 -4.45 15.99 -86.25
CA ASP A 188 -5.81 15.89 -85.72
C ASP A 188 -6.04 14.52 -85.02
N ALA A 189 -5.49 13.43 -85.57
CA ALA A 189 -5.55 12.11 -84.96
C ALA A 189 -4.73 12.01 -83.67
N LEU A 190 -3.53 12.60 -83.62
CA LEU A 190 -2.68 12.64 -82.43
C LEU A 190 -3.32 13.49 -81.31
N LEU A 191 -3.93 14.62 -81.66
CA LEU A 191 -4.69 15.45 -80.72
C LEU A 191 -5.86 14.69 -80.12
N ALA A 192 -6.65 13.99 -80.94
CA ALA A 192 -7.76 13.16 -80.47
C ALA A 192 -7.29 12.00 -79.56
N GLN A 193 -6.13 11.39 -79.88
CA GLN A 193 -5.53 10.33 -79.07
C GLN A 193 -5.07 10.86 -77.69
N ALA A 194 -4.43 12.02 -77.63
CA ALA A 194 -4.00 12.62 -76.36
C ALA A 194 -5.18 13.12 -75.51
N GLU A 195 -6.22 13.68 -76.14
CA GLU A 195 -7.45 14.06 -75.44
C GLU A 195 -8.12 12.83 -74.82
N SER A 196 -8.22 11.72 -75.57
CA SER A 196 -8.75 10.46 -75.06
C SER A 196 -7.90 9.88 -73.93
N ALA A 197 -6.56 9.88 -74.06
CA ALA A 197 -5.65 9.39 -73.02
C ALA A 197 -5.75 10.23 -71.73
N THR A 198 -5.88 11.54 -71.86
CA THR A 198 -6.07 12.48 -70.72
C THR A 198 -7.41 12.25 -70.03
N GLN A 199 -8.51 12.08 -70.79
CA GLN A 199 -9.82 11.76 -70.23
C GLN A 199 -9.82 10.41 -69.51
N ASN A 200 -9.16 9.40 -70.08
CA ASN A 200 -9.02 8.08 -69.46
C ASN A 200 -8.24 8.15 -68.14
N PHE A 201 -7.14 8.93 -68.11
CA PHE A 201 -6.38 9.17 -66.88
C PHE A 201 -7.25 9.84 -65.80
N ASN A 202 -7.88 10.97 -66.12
CA ASN A 202 -8.71 11.72 -65.16
C ASN A 202 -9.89 10.88 -64.63
N THR A 203 -10.53 10.09 -65.50
CA THR A 203 -11.64 9.19 -65.13
C THR A 203 -11.15 8.12 -64.16
N MET A 204 -10.00 7.50 -64.47
CA MET A 204 -9.44 6.47 -63.62
C MET A 204 -8.93 7.02 -62.29
N GLU A 205 -8.28 8.19 -62.29
CA GLU A 205 -7.82 8.88 -61.09
C GLU A 205 -8.98 9.15 -60.12
N SER A 206 -10.09 9.70 -60.63
CA SER A 206 -11.29 9.96 -59.82
C SER A 206 -11.95 8.68 -59.29
N SER A 207 -12.03 7.65 -60.13
CA SER A 207 -12.58 6.34 -59.73
C SER A 207 -11.74 5.67 -58.64
N LEU A 208 -10.42 5.64 -58.82
CA LEU A 208 -9.49 5.04 -57.84
C LEU A 208 -9.45 5.86 -56.55
N ALA A 209 -9.47 7.20 -56.62
CA ALA A 209 -9.53 8.04 -55.41
C ALA A 209 -10.75 7.71 -54.54
N THR A 210 -11.90 7.47 -55.16
CA THR A 210 -13.13 7.06 -54.46
C THR A 210 -13.01 5.65 -53.87
N GLU A 211 -12.52 4.68 -54.66
CA GLU A 211 -12.32 3.29 -54.23
C GLU A 211 -11.35 3.21 -53.03
N TYR A 212 -10.19 3.85 -53.11
CA TYR A 212 -9.17 3.80 -52.06
C TYR A 212 -9.55 4.62 -50.82
N SER A 213 -10.33 5.69 -50.95
CA SER A 213 -10.91 6.39 -49.79
C SER A 213 -11.82 5.46 -48.97
N SER A 214 -12.67 4.69 -49.65
CA SER A 214 -13.52 3.69 -49.00
C SER A 214 -12.70 2.56 -48.36
N LYS A 215 -11.70 2.03 -49.07
CA LYS A 215 -10.81 0.98 -48.54
C LYS A 215 -10.04 1.43 -47.30
N LYS A 216 -9.52 2.66 -47.29
CA LYS A 216 -8.80 3.22 -46.12
C LYS A 216 -9.70 3.36 -44.91
N THR A 217 -10.96 3.77 -45.11
CA THR A 217 -11.95 3.90 -44.03
C THR A 217 -12.31 2.52 -43.45
N GLU A 218 -12.56 1.54 -44.31
CA GLU A 218 -12.87 0.17 -43.90
C GLU A 218 -11.70 -0.47 -43.13
N LEU A 219 -10.48 -0.32 -43.64
CA LEU A 219 -9.26 -0.80 -42.99
C LEU A 219 -9.06 -0.16 -41.61
N GLU A 220 -9.26 1.15 -41.48
CA GLU A 220 -9.17 1.83 -40.19
C GLU A 220 -10.23 1.31 -39.20
N ASN A 221 -11.47 1.11 -39.64
CA ASN A 221 -12.52 0.55 -38.79
C ASN A 221 -12.18 -0.87 -38.34
N GLN A 222 -11.67 -1.73 -39.22
CA GLN A 222 -11.28 -3.10 -38.86
C GLN A 222 -10.19 -3.12 -37.80
N TYR A 223 -9.14 -2.31 -37.97
CA TYR A 223 -8.08 -2.22 -36.96
C TYR A 223 -8.60 -1.68 -35.62
N ARG A 224 -9.49 -0.68 -35.63
CA ARG A 224 -10.11 -0.15 -34.41
C ARG A 224 -10.94 -1.19 -33.68
N VAL A 225 -11.80 -1.93 -34.39
CA VAL A 225 -12.62 -3.00 -33.80
C VAL A 225 -11.74 -4.09 -33.17
N ASN A 226 -10.66 -4.48 -33.85
CA ASN A 226 -9.72 -5.48 -33.31
C ASN A 226 -9.01 -4.97 -32.04
N ALA A 227 -8.53 -3.74 -32.04
CA ALA A 227 -7.89 -3.13 -30.88
C ALA A 227 -8.86 -2.97 -29.70
N GLU A 228 -10.11 -2.56 -29.95
CA GLU A 228 -11.16 -2.48 -28.94
C GLU A 228 -11.48 -3.84 -28.34
N ALA A 229 -11.52 -4.91 -29.16
CA ALA A 229 -11.70 -6.27 -28.69
C ALA A 229 -10.52 -6.75 -27.82
N GLU A 230 -9.28 -6.43 -28.18
CA GLU A 230 -8.08 -6.78 -27.40
C GLU A 230 -8.06 -6.03 -26.06
N ILE A 231 -8.41 -4.74 -26.04
CA ILE A 231 -8.54 -3.94 -24.81
C ILE A 231 -9.68 -4.48 -23.93
N ALA A 232 -10.82 -4.85 -24.52
CA ALA A 232 -11.93 -5.44 -23.80
C ALA A 232 -11.51 -6.78 -23.14
N ALA A 233 -10.75 -7.61 -23.85
CA ALA A 233 -10.24 -8.88 -23.33
C ALA A 233 -9.29 -8.71 -22.12
N LEU A 234 -8.54 -7.60 -22.03
CA LEU A 234 -7.74 -7.28 -20.83
C LEU A 234 -8.61 -7.03 -19.59
N THR A 235 -9.86 -6.63 -19.79
CA THR A 235 -10.79 -6.26 -18.70
C THR A 235 -11.87 -7.31 -18.48
N ASP A 236 -11.96 -8.31 -19.36
CA ASP A 236 -12.99 -9.32 -19.31
C ASP A 236 -12.74 -10.29 -18.16
N ASN A 237 -13.50 -10.07 -17.08
CA ASN A 237 -13.51 -10.91 -15.90
C ASN A 237 -14.48 -12.10 -16.04
N ALA A 238 -15.14 -12.28 -17.20
CA ALA A 238 -16.04 -13.40 -17.44
C ALA A 238 -15.28 -14.72 -17.67
N ASP A 239 -14.07 -14.66 -18.26
CA ASP A 239 -13.20 -15.82 -18.41
C ASP A 239 -12.44 -16.11 -17.10
N THR A 240 -12.58 -17.34 -16.60
CA THR A 240 -12.08 -17.72 -15.28
C THR A 240 -10.55 -17.67 -15.19
N SER A 241 -9.84 -17.88 -16.30
CA SER A 241 -8.37 -17.79 -16.37
C SER A 241 -7.85 -16.35 -16.22
N ASN A 242 -8.56 -15.38 -16.81
CA ASN A 242 -8.22 -13.96 -16.72
C ASN A 242 -8.61 -13.39 -15.36
N ALA A 243 -9.72 -13.89 -14.80
CA ALA A 243 -10.17 -13.55 -13.46
C ALA A 243 -9.19 -13.96 -12.34
N THR A 244 -8.58 -15.15 -12.44
CA THR A 244 -7.60 -15.67 -11.46
C THR A 244 -6.19 -15.11 -11.64
N ALA A 245 -5.87 -14.54 -12.80
CA ALA A 245 -4.55 -13.98 -13.09
C ALA A 245 -4.14 -12.87 -12.09
N TYR A 246 -5.13 -12.21 -11.49
CA TYR A 246 -4.93 -11.13 -10.54
C TYR A 246 -5.05 -11.56 -9.08
N ASP A 247 -5.37 -12.82 -8.77
CA ASP A 247 -5.51 -13.28 -7.40
C ASP A 247 -4.17 -13.24 -6.64
N ASN A 248 -4.23 -13.37 -5.32
CA ASN A 248 -3.04 -13.50 -4.49
C ASN A 248 -2.31 -14.80 -4.82
N LYS A 249 -1.05 -14.69 -5.26
CA LYS A 249 -0.25 -15.83 -5.76
C LYS A 249 -0.13 -17.00 -4.78
N VAL A 250 -0.07 -16.72 -3.48
CA VAL A 250 0.05 -17.78 -2.46
C VAL A 250 -1.28 -18.51 -2.32
N LEU A 251 -2.37 -17.74 -2.24
CA LEU A 251 -3.70 -18.30 -2.07
C LEU A 251 -4.20 -19.01 -3.34
N SER A 252 -3.93 -18.44 -4.52
CA SER A 252 -4.27 -19.04 -5.81
C SER A 252 -3.54 -20.36 -6.00
N HIS A 253 -2.23 -20.40 -5.76
CA HIS A 253 -1.44 -21.62 -5.87
C HIS A 253 -1.92 -22.70 -4.90
N PHE A 254 -2.20 -22.34 -3.65
CA PHE A 254 -2.75 -23.27 -2.66
C PHE A 254 -4.09 -23.85 -3.12
N LEU A 255 -4.97 -23.01 -3.67
CA LEU A 255 -6.28 -23.45 -4.16
C LEU A 255 -6.18 -24.30 -5.42
N GLU A 256 -5.30 -23.96 -6.37
CA GLU A 256 -5.01 -24.77 -7.55
C GLU A 256 -4.54 -26.18 -7.16
N VAL A 257 -3.66 -26.29 -6.18
CA VAL A 257 -3.17 -27.57 -5.66
C VAL A 257 -4.32 -28.39 -5.07
N ILE A 258 -5.17 -27.79 -4.23
CA ILE A 258 -6.34 -28.50 -3.68
C ILE A 258 -7.31 -28.92 -4.77
N TRP A 259 -7.62 -28.02 -5.71
CA TRP A 259 -8.64 -28.27 -6.73
C TRP A 259 -8.19 -29.30 -7.76
N SER A 260 -6.92 -29.29 -8.13
CA SER A 260 -6.33 -30.28 -9.04
C SER A 260 -6.17 -31.65 -8.37
N ILE A 261 -5.69 -31.71 -7.13
CA ILE A 261 -5.39 -32.98 -6.44
C ILE A 261 -6.67 -33.63 -5.89
N VAL A 262 -7.52 -32.85 -5.21
CA VAL A 262 -8.68 -33.38 -4.47
C VAL A 262 -9.91 -33.48 -5.36
N PHE A 263 -10.15 -32.47 -6.20
CA PHE A 263 -11.37 -32.39 -7.01
C PHE A 263 -11.15 -32.75 -8.48
N HIS A 264 -9.91 -32.95 -8.94
CA HIS A 264 -9.56 -33.27 -10.34
C HIS A 264 -10.07 -32.24 -11.36
N HIS A 265 -10.14 -30.97 -10.95
CA HIS A 265 -10.51 -29.85 -11.83
C HIS A 265 -9.28 -28.98 -12.11
N SER A 266 -9.25 -28.34 -13.28
CA SER A 266 -8.11 -27.52 -13.73
C SER A 266 -8.01 -26.15 -13.05
N SER A 267 -9.10 -25.63 -12.50
CA SER A 267 -9.17 -24.31 -11.87
C SER A 267 -10.22 -24.26 -10.77
N TYR A 268 -9.99 -23.41 -9.76
CA TYR A 268 -10.93 -23.21 -8.66
C TYR A 268 -12.01 -22.17 -9.02
N PRO A 269 -13.25 -22.30 -8.52
CA PRO A 269 -14.28 -21.28 -8.71
C PRO A 269 -13.95 -19.99 -7.95
N ARG A 270 -14.17 -18.83 -8.56
CA ARG A 270 -13.91 -17.51 -7.94
C ARG A 270 -14.73 -17.27 -6.67
N ILE A 271 -15.93 -17.85 -6.57
CA ILE A 271 -16.75 -17.76 -5.34
C ILE A 271 -16.09 -18.47 -4.16
N VAL A 272 -15.33 -19.54 -4.41
CA VAL A 272 -14.58 -20.25 -3.36
C VAL A 272 -13.40 -19.39 -2.90
N TYR A 273 -12.69 -18.75 -3.84
CA TYR A 273 -11.62 -17.81 -3.52
C TYR A 273 -12.12 -16.66 -2.64
N LEU A 274 -13.21 -15.99 -3.05
CA LEU A 274 -13.82 -14.92 -2.27
C LEU A 274 -14.26 -15.41 -0.88
N GLY A 275 -14.86 -16.60 -0.81
CA GLY A 275 -15.25 -17.23 0.45
C GLY A 275 -14.05 -17.42 1.40
N ILE A 276 -12.90 -17.84 0.88
CA ILE A 276 -11.67 -18.01 1.68
C ILE A 276 -11.10 -16.67 2.11
N CYS A 277 -11.09 -15.65 1.24
CA CYS A 277 -10.68 -14.29 1.61
C CYS A 277 -11.53 -13.75 2.77
N ILE A 278 -12.85 -13.96 2.71
CA ILE A 278 -13.76 -13.60 3.81
C ILE A 278 -13.38 -14.38 5.07
N VAL A 279 -13.20 -15.70 5.00
CA VAL A 279 -12.82 -16.52 6.17
C VAL A 279 -11.51 -16.03 6.82
N PHE A 280 -10.49 -15.70 6.03
CA PHE A 280 -9.26 -15.11 6.57
C PHE A 280 -9.52 -13.77 7.26
N ALA A 281 -10.37 -12.93 6.67
CA ALA A 281 -10.77 -11.66 7.29
C ALA A 281 -11.51 -11.87 8.62
N LEU A 282 -12.39 -12.90 8.70
CA LEU A 282 -13.08 -13.27 9.93
C LEU A 282 -12.09 -13.67 11.02
N ILE A 283 -11.13 -14.54 10.67
CA ILE A 283 -10.11 -15.03 11.60
C ILE A 283 -9.25 -13.86 12.09
N LEU A 284 -8.79 -12.99 11.19
CA LEU A 284 -7.98 -11.82 11.53
C LEU A 284 -8.75 -10.88 12.47
N SER A 285 -10.00 -10.56 12.14
CA SER A 285 -10.84 -9.66 12.95
C SER A 285 -11.07 -10.24 14.35
N LEU A 286 -11.43 -11.53 14.46
CA LEU A 286 -11.63 -12.21 15.75
C LEU A 286 -10.34 -12.27 16.57
N PHE A 287 -9.19 -12.50 15.92
CA PHE A 287 -7.90 -12.59 16.58
C PHE A 287 -7.46 -11.22 17.15
N LEU A 288 -7.55 -10.15 16.35
CA LEU A 288 -7.25 -8.78 16.80
C LEU A 288 -8.16 -8.40 17.97
N GLU A 289 -9.45 -8.63 17.83
CA GLU A 289 -10.43 -8.30 18.87
C GLU A 289 -10.19 -9.11 20.16
N ALA A 290 -9.84 -10.39 20.05
CA ALA A 290 -9.52 -11.22 21.21
C ALA A 290 -8.29 -10.70 21.96
N ILE A 291 -7.24 -10.30 21.24
CA ILE A 291 -6.02 -9.73 21.84
C ILE A 291 -6.32 -8.39 22.52
N ILE A 292 -7.04 -7.49 21.84
CA ILE A 292 -7.44 -6.19 22.40
C ILE A 292 -8.27 -6.42 23.66
N SER A 293 -9.31 -7.26 23.58
CA SER A 293 -10.18 -7.55 24.70
C SER A 293 -9.40 -8.15 25.88
N PHE A 294 -8.57 -9.16 25.64
CA PHE A 294 -7.83 -9.85 26.70
C PHE A 294 -6.80 -8.91 27.36
N SER A 295 -6.09 -8.10 26.57
CA SER A 295 -5.14 -7.11 27.07
C SER A 295 -5.81 -5.99 27.87
N SER A 296 -6.90 -5.40 27.37
CA SER A 296 -7.64 -4.36 28.09
C SER A 296 -8.32 -4.89 29.35
N HIS A 297 -8.82 -6.14 29.34
CA HIS A 297 -9.31 -6.80 30.53
C HIS A 297 -8.19 -7.02 31.55
N PHE A 298 -7.02 -7.46 31.10
CA PHE A 298 -5.89 -7.68 31.98
C PHE A 298 -5.39 -6.37 32.63
N MET A 299 -5.40 -5.26 31.90
CA MET A 299 -5.09 -3.93 32.44
C MET A 299 -6.06 -3.48 33.56
N SER A 300 -7.25 -4.08 33.65
CA SER A 300 -8.21 -3.81 34.73
C SER A 300 -7.90 -4.54 36.04
N ILE A 301 -7.00 -5.51 36.01
CA ILE A 301 -6.57 -6.28 37.19
C ILE A 301 -5.54 -5.45 37.97
N PRO A 302 -5.71 -5.24 39.29
CA PRO A 302 -4.75 -4.49 40.08
C PRO A 302 -3.40 -5.23 40.15
N LEU A 303 -2.30 -4.48 40.02
CA LEU A 303 -0.95 -5.03 39.93
C LEU A 303 -0.58 -5.91 41.15
N ASP A 304 -1.04 -5.51 42.33
CA ASP A 304 -0.82 -6.22 43.61
C ASP A 304 -1.42 -7.64 43.63
N SER A 305 -2.37 -7.92 42.74
CA SER A 305 -2.95 -9.26 42.59
C SER A 305 -2.21 -10.15 41.59
N ILE A 306 -1.32 -9.56 40.78
CA ILE A 306 -0.54 -10.22 39.73
C ILE A 306 0.89 -10.48 40.21
N VAL A 307 1.46 -9.52 40.94
CA VAL A 307 2.85 -9.56 41.41
C VAL A 307 2.85 -9.52 42.93
N THR A 308 3.36 -10.57 43.55
CA THR A 308 3.83 -10.51 44.94
C THR A 308 5.32 -10.23 44.89
N PRO A 309 5.76 -8.95 44.96
CA PRO A 309 7.18 -8.64 44.91
C PRO A 309 7.88 -9.35 46.06
N GLU A 310 9.00 -10.01 45.77
CA GLU A 310 9.81 -10.64 46.80
C GLU A 310 10.74 -9.59 47.37
N ASP A 311 10.76 -9.44 48.70
CA ASP A 311 11.57 -8.42 49.39
C ASP A 311 13.05 -8.56 49.00
N ILE A 312 13.59 -7.50 48.37
CA ILE A 312 15.00 -7.41 48.01
C ILE A 312 15.72 -6.67 49.13
N GLU A 313 16.48 -7.41 49.95
CA GLU A 313 17.27 -6.83 51.07
C GLU A 313 18.38 -5.87 50.60
N SER A 314 18.87 -6.02 49.36
CA SER A 314 19.95 -5.19 48.82
C SER A 314 19.41 -4.06 47.95
N GLU A 315 19.61 -2.82 48.41
CA GLU A 315 19.23 -1.60 47.68
C GLU A 315 19.88 -1.54 46.28
N LYS A 316 21.16 -1.92 46.15
CA LYS A 316 21.86 -2.00 44.86
C LYS A 316 21.21 -3.00 43.90
N LEU A 317 20.79 -4.15 44.40
CA LEU A 317 20.13 -5.17 43.59
C LEU A 317 18.73 -4.71 43.16
N LYS A 318 18.01 -4.02 44.05
CA LYS A 318 16.70 -3.43 43.76
C LYS A 318 16.82 -2.38 42.64
N THR A 319 17.72 -1.40 42.78
CA THR A 319 17.97 -0.38 41.76
C THR A 319 18.38 -1.00 40.42
N TRP A 320 19.18 -2.07 40.43
CA TRP A 320 19.55 -2.78 39.20
C TRP A 320 18.35 -3.49 38.55
N CYS A 321 17.49 -4.14 39.33
CA CYS A 321 16.25 -4.75 38.82
C CYS A 321 15.33 -3.70 38.19
N ASP A 322 15.13 -2.56 38.86
CA ASP A 322 14.29 -1.46 38.37
C ASP A 322 14.84 -0.89 37.06
N GLN A 323 16.16 -0.69 36.97
CA GLN A 323 16.82 -0.26 35.74
C GLN A 323 16.64 -1.26 34.59
N CYS A 324 16.75 -2.56 34.88
CA CYS A 324 16.53 -3.61 33.87
C CYS A 324 15.08 -3.62 33.36
N ILE A 325 14.08 -3.44 34.23
CA ILE A 325 12.67 -3.37 33.83
C ILE A 325 12.43 -2.13 32.96
N ILE A 326 12.88 -0.96 33.39
CA ILE A 326 12.68 0.30 32.64
C ILE A 326 13.38 0.22 31.28
N LEU A 327 14.60 -0.33 31.22
CA LEU A 327 15.31 -0.57 29.96
C LEU A 327 14.51 -1.46 29.02
N GLY A 328 13.98 -2.58 29.52
CA GLY A 328 13.14 -3.50 28.76
C GLY A 328 11.87 -2.82 28.22
N ILE A 329 11.14 -2.11 29.09
CA ILE A 329 9.91 -1.39 28.75
C ILE A 329 10.17 -0.35 27.65
N LYS A 330 11.19 0.51 27.83
CA LYS A 330 11.54 1.54 26.85
C LYS A 330 11.95 0.94 25.51
N THR A 331 12.75 -0.13 25.53
CA THR A 331 13.19 -0.81 24.31
C THR A 331 11.98 -1.39 23.56
N ALA A 332 11.07 -2.06 24.27
CA ALA A 332 9.85 -2.61 23.68
C ALA A 332 8.99 -1.50 23.06
N CYS A 333 8.79 -0.37 23.75
CA CYS A 333 8.05 0.77 23.19
C CYS A 333 8.72 1.38 21.96
N ALA A 334 10.04 1.58 21.99
CA ALA A 334 10.77 2.13 20.85
C ALA A 334 10.64 1.23 19.63
N ILE A 335 10.73 -0.09 19.80
CA ILE A 335 10.53 -1.08 18.73
C ILE A 335 9.09 -1.05 18.21
N THR A 336 8.09 -1.00 19.09
CA THR A 336 6.68 -0.93 18.68
C THR A 336 6.39 0.33 17.86
N ILE A 337 6.92 1.48 18.27
CA ILE A 337 6.76 2.75 17.53
C ILE A 337 7.48 2.66 16.18
N TYR A 338 8.68 2.08 16.14
CA TYR A 338 9.40 1.84 14.89
C TYR A 338 8.57 0.98 13.92
N LEU A 339 8.06 -0.16 14.39
CA LEU A 339 7.25 -1.07 13.56
C LEU A 339 5.99 -0.37 13.05
N PHE A 340 5.33 0.43 13.90
CA PHE A 340 4.17 1.23 13.52
C PHE A 340 4.49 2.23 12.41
N PHE A 341 5.60 2.98 12.52
CA PHE A 341 6.02 3.93 11.48
C PHE A 341 6.32 3.23 10.15
N MET A 342 7.04 2.11 10.19
CA MET A 342 7.37 1.33 8.99
C MET A 342 6.12 0.75 8.31
N LEU A 343 5.14 0.28 9.09
CA LEU A 343 3.84 -0.16 8.59
C LEU A 343 3.07 1.00 7.95
N ALA A 344 3.04 2.16 8.59
CA ALA A 344 2.32 3.34 8.10
C ALA A 344 2.91 3.89 6.79
N THR A 345 4.23 3.78 6.60
CA THR A 345 4.91 4.25 5.37
C THR A 345 4.97 3.19 4.27
N SER A 346 4.46 1.98 4.50
CA SER A 346 4.53 0.84 3.56
C SER A 346 5.96 0.51 3.08
N GLU A 347 6.96 0.84 3.90
CA GLU A 347 8.37 0.61 3.57
C GLU A 347 8.79 -0.82 3.91
N LYS A 348 9.64 -1.42 3.06
CA LYS A 348 10.15 -2.77 3.34
C LYS A 348 11.08 -2.76 4.55
N ILE A 349 10.74 -3.54 5.56
CA ILE A 349 11.62 -3.78 6.70
C ILE A 349 12.72 -4.75 6.26
N GLN A 350 13.90 -4.22 5.96
CA GLN A 350 15.09 -5.04 5.74
C GLN A 350 15.60 -5.57 7.08
N GLU A 351 15.85 -6.88 7.17
CA GLU A 351 16.26 -7.57 8.40
C GLU A 351 17.50 -6.92 9.04
N ASN A 352 18.53 -6.60 8.25
CA ASN A 352 19.74 -5.96 8.75
C ASN A 352 19.46 -4.57 9.35
N ASN A 353 18.65 -3.74 8.68
CA ASN A 353 18.31 -2.40 9.17
C ASN A 353 17.47 -2.47 10.45
N PHE A 354 16.59 -3.48 10.54
CA PHE A 354 15.81 -3.73 11.75
C PHE A 354 16.69 -4.11 12.94
N LEU A 355 17.61 -5.07 12.77
CA LEU A 355 18.53 -5.51 13.82
C LEU A 355 19.45 -4.37 14.30
N LEU A 356 19.99 -3.59 13.35
CA LEU A 356 20.81 -2.40 13.65
C LEU A 356 20.00 -1.34 14.41
N GLY A 357 18.75 -1.11 14.02
CA GLY A 357 17.86 -0.16 14.71
C GLY A 357 17.52 -0.60 16.13
N MET A 358 17.24 -1.88 16.36
CA MET A 358 17.04 -2.42 17.71
C MET A 358 18.28 -2.24 18.59
N ALA A 359 19.46 -2.57 18.07
CA ALA A 359 20.72 -2.39 18.79
C ALA A 359 20.97 -0.91 19.12
N ALA A 360 20.72 0.00 18.18
CA ALA A 360 20.87 1.44 18.37
C ALA A 360 19.91 1.99 19.45
N CYS A 361 18.64 1.58 19.42
CA CYS A 361 17.67 1.94 20.46
C CYS A 361 18.11 1.43 21.83
N PHE A 362 18.49 0.16 21.93
CA PHE A 362 18.93 -0.44 23.20
C PHE A 362 20.16 0.28 23.78
N ILE A 363 21.18 0.52 22.95
CA ILE A 363 22.40 1.23 23.36
C ILE A 363 22.09 2.68 23.78
N SER A 364 21.26 3.39 23.02
CA SER A 364 20.85 4.76 23.34
C SER A 364 20.11 4.84 24.67
N ILE A 365 19.13 3.96 24.89
CA ILE A 365 18.36 3.90 26.15
C ILE A 365 19.29 3.57 27.32
N TYR A 366 20.20 2.60 27.15
CA TYR A 366 21.17 2.22 28.18
C TYR A 366 22.11 3.39 28.55
N ILE A 367 22.65 4.10 27.55
CA ILE A 367 23.51 5.27 27.77
C ILE A 367 22.73 6.39 28.45
N SER A 368 21.50 6.66 28.01
CA SER A 368 20.64 7.68 28.58
C SER A 368 20.31 7.41 30.05
N GLN A 369 19.94 6.17 30.39
CA GLN A 369 19.67 5.78 31.77
C GLN A 369 20.90 5.91 32.68
N LYS A 370 22.09 5.53 32.19
CA LYS A 370 23.30 5.48 33.01
C LYS A 370 23.96 6.84 33.19
N TYR A 371 23.94 7.69 32.16
CA TYR A 371 24.75 8.92 32.12
C TYR A 371 23.94 10.21 32.03
N ILE A 372 22.73 10.19 31.47
CA ILE A 372 21.91 11.40 31.26
C ILE A 372 20.93 11.56 32.44
N LEU A 373 20.14 10.53 32.74
CA LEU A 373 19.14 10.55 33.80
C LEU A 373 19.71 10.60 35.24
N ASN A 374 20.91 10.05 35.46
CA ASN A 374 21.59 10.12 36.76
C ASN A 374 22.39 11.42 36.98
N SER A 375 22.45 12.31 35.99
CA SER A 375 23.22 13.57 36.07
C SER A 375 22.40 14.77 36.54
N THR A 376 21.08 14.63 36.62
CA THR A 376 20.18 15.65 37.14
C THR A 376 20.20 15.56 38.67
N GLU A 377 20.98 16.43 39.32
CA GLU A 377 20.86 16.66 40.77
C GLU A 377 19.38 16.85 41.14
N GLU A 378 18.94 16.23 42.24
CA GLU A 378 17.63 16.49 42.85
C GLU A 378 17.51 18.00 43.09
N SER A 379 16.90 18.70 42.14
CA SER A 379 16.57 20.11 42.31
C SER A 379 15.51 20.20 43.40
N THR A 380 15.93 20.58 44.60
CA THR A 380 15.12 20.90 45.78
C THR A 380 14.26 22.16 45.58
N ALA A 381 13.75 22.42 44.38
CA ALA A 381 12.97 23.60 44.05
C ALA A 381 11.56 23.19 43.60
N THR A 382 10.57 23.51 44.45
CA THR A 382 9.14 23.73 44.15
C THR A 382 8.68 23.26 42.77
N ASN A 383 7.91 22.16 42.72
CA ASN A 383 7.16 21.61 41.58
C ASN A 383 6.77 22.68 40.54
N ASN A 384 7.63 22.91 39.56
CA ASN A 384 7.39 23.87 38.51
C ASN A 384 7.19 23.06 37.23
N PHE A 385 5.93 22.74 36.94
CA PHE A 385 5.50 21.88 35.82
C PHE A 385 6.21 22.19 34.50
N THR A 386 6.51 23.47 34.24
CA THR A 386 7.21 23.92 33.04
C THR A 386 8.68 23.46 32.98
N ALA A 387 9.37 23.41 34.12
CA ALA A 387 10.76 22.94 34.22
C ALA A 387 10.86 21.41 34.07
N ASP A 388 9.91 20.68 34.66
CA ASP A 388 9.82 19.22 34.53
C ASP A 388 9.51 18.79 33.09
N CYS A 389 8.58 19.51 32.45
CA CYS A 389 8.25 19.32 31.04
C CYS A 389 9.46 19.61 30.13
N TYR A 390 10.18 20.71 30.37
CA TYR A 390 11.39 21.05 29.62
C TYR A 390 12.49 19.99 29.75
N ASN A 391 12.77 19.53 30.97
CA ASN A 391 13.78 18.50 31.22
C ASN A 391 13.39 17.17 30.56
N THR A 392 12.12 16.79 30.64
CA THR A 392 11.60 15.58 29.97
C THR A 392 11.74 15.67 28.45
N ILE A 393 11.37 16.80 27.84
CA ILE A 393 11.50 17.02 26.40
C ILE A 393 12.98 16.98 25.98
N ARG A 394 13.86 17.63 26.74
CA ARG A 394 15.30 17.66 26.47
C ARG A 394 15.90 16.25 26.49
N ASP A 395 15.61 15.48 27.52
CA ASP A 395 16.16 14.13 27.69
C ASP A 395 15.62 13.16 26.63
N SER A 396 14.33 13.32 26.24
CA SER A 396 13.73 12.58 25.12
C SER A 396 14.39 12.90 23.79
N ILE A 397 14.62 14.18 23.47
CA ILE A 397 15.34 14.59 22.26
C ILE A 397 16.75 14.02 22.25
N LEU A 398 17.47 14.10 23.38
CA LEU A 398 18.85 13.61 23.48
C LEU A 398 18.92 12.08 23.26
N GLN A 399 17.98 11.31 23.82
CA GLN A 399 17.87 9.87 23.60
C GLN A 399 17.50 9.52 22.15
N GLY A 400 16.67 10.34 21.49
CA GLY A 400 16.37 10.21 20.06
C GLY A 400 17.59 10.45 19.17
N VAL A 401 18.34 11.52 19.44
CA VAL A 401 19.57 11.86 18.71
C VAL A 401 20.65 10.79 18.90
N LEU A 402 20.83 10.28 20.12
CA LEU A 402 21.76 9.19 20.40
C LEU A 402 21.42 7.91 19.64
N ALA A 403 20.12 7.57 19.53
CA ALA A 403 19.68 6.40 18.77
C ALA A 403 19.94 6.57 17.27
N LEU A 404 19.72 7.78 16.74
CA LEU A 404 19.99 8.10 15.34
C LEU A 404 21.49 8.02 15.02
N ILE A 405 22.34 8.63 15.85
CA ILE A 405 23.81 8.57 15.69
C ILE A 405 24.30 7.13 15.83
N GLY A 406 23.80 6.40 16.83
CA GLY A 406 24.15 4.99 17.05
C GLY A 406 23.79 4.11 15.86
N TYR A 407 22.61 4.31 15.27
CA TYR A 407 22.17 3.59 14.08
C TYR A 407 23.09 3.84 12.88
N ILE A 408 23.44 5.09 12.62
CA ILE A 408 24.35 5.47 11.54
C ILE A 408 25.75 4.84 11.73
N LEU A 409 26.30 4.93 12.94
CA LEU A 409 27.61 4.37 13.26
C LEU A 409 27.63 2.84 13.15
N LEU A 410 26.58 2.16 13.62
CA LEU A 410 26.45 0.71 13.49
C LEU A 410 26.35 0.30 12.02
N GLY A 411 25.57 1.01 11.20
CA GLY A 411 25.49 0.73 9.76
C GLY A 411 26.83 0.82 9.06
N PHE A 412 27.63 1.85 9.34
CA PHE A 412 29.00 1.96 8.82
C PHE A 412 29.90 0.82 9.30
N LEU A 413 29.80 0.44 10.58
CA LEU A 413 30.61 -0.63 11.17
C LEU A 413 30.30 -2.00 10.58
N PHE A 414 29.05 -2.23 10.17
CA PHE A 414 28.61 -3.46 9.48
C PHE A 414 28.62 -3.35 7.95
N GLY A 415 29.38 -2.38 7.40
CA GLY A 415 29.74 -2.34 5.98
C GLY A 415 28.72 -1.69 5.05
N GLN A 416 27.73 -0.94 5.56
CA GLN A 416 26.82 -0.17 4.72
C GLN A 416 27.53 1.11 4.24
N THR A 417 27.78 1.20 2.93
CA THR A 417 28.50 2.34 2.29
C THR A 417 27.65 3.59 2.16
N ALA A 418 26.33 3.43 2.14
CA ALA A 418 25.34 4.49 2.26
C ALA A 418 24.11 3.90 2.98
N LEU A 419 23.80 4.40 4.17
CA LEU A 419 22.49 4.20 4.77
C LEU A 419 21.52 5.14 4.04
N ASP A 420 20.52 4.60 3.36
CA ASP A 420 19.39 5.41 2.92
C ASP A 420 18.77 6.04 4.17
N LEU A 421 18.95 7.35 4.33
CA LEU A 421 18.38 8.18 5.40
C LEU A 421 16.86 8.36 5.18
N GLY A 422 16.17 7.25 4.93
CA GLY A 422 14.73 7.21 4.75
C GLY A 422 13.98 7.06 6.07
N TRP A 423 12.72 6.65 5.95
CA TRP A 423 11.80 6.42 7.07
C TRP A 423 12.33 5.56 8.23
N PRO A 424 13.15 4.50 8.03
CA PRO A 424 13.69 3.71 9.14
C PRO A 424 14.50 4.54 10.14
N THR A 425 15.32 5.48 9.65
CA THR A 425 16.18 6.32 10.50
C THR A 425 15.35 7.27 11.37
N ILE A 426 14.33 7.87 10.76
CA ILE A 426 13.38 8.76 11.46
C ILE A 426 12.58 7.97 12.50
N ALA A 427 12.11 6.77 12.12
CA ALA A 427 11.33 5.90 12.99
C ALA A 427 12.12 5.45 14.23
N ILE A 428 13.41 5.14 14.08
CA ILE A 428 14.32 4.79 15.20
C ILE A 428 14.50 5.98 16.15
N GLY A 429 14.78 7.16 15.62
CA GLY A 429 14.96 8.38 16.43
C GLY A 429 13.70 8.78 17.18
N LEU A 430 12.54 8.76 16.51
CA LEU A 430 11.24 9.06 17.12
C LEU A 430 10.81 7.99 18.13
N GLY A 431 10.96 6.71 17.80
CA GLY A 431 10.64 5.61 18.71
C GLY A 431 11.45 5.68 19.99
N SER A 432 12.76 5.93 19.88
CA SER A 432 13.62 6.14 21.05
C SER A 432 13.20 7.39 21.84
N SER A 433 12.99 8.53 21.18
CA SER A 433 12.59 9.78 21.85
C SER A 433 11.27 9.64 22.62
N LEU A 434 10.23 9.08 21.99
CA LEU A 434 8.92 8.89 22.60
C LEU A 434 8.94 7.87 23.74
N SER A 435 9.79 6.84 23.66
CA SER A 435 9.97 5.89 24.76
C SER A 435 10.53 6.55 26.02
N SER A 436 11.27 7.66 25.89
CA SER A 436 11.83 8.38 27.04
C SER A 436 10.75 9.09 27.86
N CYS A 437 9.66 9.55 27.23
CA CYS A 437 8.51 10.15 27.91
C CYS A 437 7.79 9.19 28.86
N ILE A 438 8.08 7.89 28.79
CA ILE A 438 7.51 6.87 29.68
C ILE A 438 8.10 6.98 31.10
N ASN A 439 9.18 7.75 31.34
CA ASN A 439 9.82 7.88 32.66
C ASN A 439 8.87 8.16 33.84
N GLU A 440 7.75 8.86 33.63
CA GLU A 440 6.76 9.12 34.69
C GLU A 440 5.84 7.93 35.01
N LEU A 441 5.63 7.01 34.08
CA LEU A 441 4.66 5.91 34.24
C LEU A 441 5.14 4.86 35.27
N PRO A 442 6.39 4.36 35.21
CA PRO A 442 6.92 3.44 36.22
C PRO A 442 7.07 4.11 37.57
N GLN A 443 7.49 5.38 37.65
CA GLN A 443 7.69 6.05 38.94
C GLN A 443 6.38 6.24 39.70
N LYS A 444 5.27 6.59 39.04
CA LYS A 444 3.95 6.65 39.70
C LYS A 444 3.40 5.26 40.04
N ILE A 445 3.64 4.24 39.20
CA ILE A 445 3.22 2.86 39.48
C ILE A 445 4.04 2.22 40.62
N LEU A 446 5.32 2.59 40.77
CA LEU A 446 6.23 2.06 41.81
C LEU A 446 6.16 2.87 43.12
N ASN A 447 5.82 4.16 43.08
CA ASN A 447 5.76 5.02 44.27
C ASN A 447 4.37 5.08 44.94
N ASP A 448 3.30 4.59 44.30
CA ASP A 448 1.96 4.50 44.91
C ASP A 448 1.76 3.24 45.77
N HIS A 449 2.84 2.63 46.30
CA HIS A 449 2.76 1.68 47.40
C HIS A 449 2.82 2.46 48.74
N PRO A 450 1.68 2.77 49.39
CA PRO A 450 1.72 3.09 50.82
C PRO A 450 2.15 1.82 51.56
N ALA A 451 3.12 1.98 52.45
CA ALA A 451 3.56 0.98 53.41
C ALA A 451 2.42 0.46 54.31
#